data_AF-A0AAW7YW93-F1
#
_entry.id   AF-A0AAW7YW93-F1
#
_cell.length_a   1.000
_cell.length_b   1.000
_cell.length_c   1.000
_cell.angle_alpha   90.00
_cell.angle_beta   90.00
_cell.angle_gamma   90.00
#
_symmetry.space_group_name_H-M   'P 1'
#
loop_
_entity.id
_entity.type
_entity.pdbx_description
1 polymer ?
#
loop_
_entity_poly.entity_id
_entity_poly.type
_entity_poly.pdbx_seq_one_letter_code
_entity_poly.pdbx_strand_id
1 'polypeptide(L)'
;QYDHNGDLRAGVQVLKGDATTFNAICDSSPHLWKYTSGVIAWSKEDDPTDEQIKEVLNDFEQHAFAGLEQSQYHLFAVLHT
;
A
#
# COMPACT_ATOMS: atom_id res chain seq x y z
N GLN A 1 0.49 2.64 -18.31
CA GLN A 1 0.22 4.07 -18.61
C GLN A 1 1.56 4.78 -18.61
N TYR A 2 1.82 5.67 -19.56
CA TYR A 2 3.03 6.48 -19.58
C TYR A 2 2.84 7.72 -18.70
N ASP A 3 3.90 8.23 -18.08
CA ASP A 3 3.84 9.47 -17.32
C ASP A 3 3.82 10.70 -18.25
N HIS A 4 3.82 11.91 -17.68
CA HIS A 4 3.79 13.14 -18.47
C HIS A 4 5.11 13.44 -19.19
N ASN A 5 6.18 12.69 -18.89
CA ASN A 5 7.48 12.75 -19.54
C ASN A 5 7.62 11.68 -20.64
N GLY A 6 6.63 10.81 -20.82
CA GLY A 6 6.67 9.73 -21.80
C GLY A 6 7.41 8.48 -21.32
N ASP A 7 7.79 8.44 -20.03
CA ASP A 7 8.37 7.24 -19.43
C ASP A 7 7.26 6.23 -19.12
N LEU A 8 7.55 4.95 -19.32
CA LEU A 8 6.65 3.90 -18.88
C LEU A 8 6.51 4.04 -17.36
N ARG A 9 5.31 4.36 -16.84
CA ARG A 9 5.16 4.46 -15.38
C ARG A 9 5.66 3.17 -14.77
N ALA A 10 6.62 3.33 -13.85
CA ALA A 10 7.02 2.35 -12.84
C ALA A 10 5.87 1.38 -12.58
N GLY A 11 6.08 0.10 -12.88
CA GLY A 11 5.04 -0.91 -12.74
C GLY A 11 4.57 -0.92 -11.29
N VAL A 12 3.29 -0.61 -11.07
CA VAL A 12 2.71 -0.68 -9.73
C VAL A 12 2.16 -2.09 -9.56
N GLN A 13 2.76 -2.86 -8.67
CA GLN A 13 2.27 -4.19 -8.31
C GLN A 13 1.44 -4.08 -7.03
N VAL A 14 0.21 -4.58 -7.05
CA VAL A 14 -0.59 -4.67 -5.83
C VAL A 14 -0.06 -5.83 -4.99
N LEU A 15 0.47 -5.52 -3.80
CA LEU A 15 0.99 -6.52 -2.87
C LEU A 15 -0.11 -7.03 -1.93
N LYS A 16 -1.00 -6.14 -1.47
CA LYS A 16 -2.04 -6.48 -0.51
C LYS A 16 -3.28 -5.60 -0.67
N GLY A 17 -4.44 -6.21 -0.48
CA GLY A 17 -5.74 -5.53 -0.58
C GLY A 17 -6.26 -5.44 -2.02
N ASP A 18 -7.39 -4.76 -2.17
CA ASP A 18 -8.06 -4.55 -3.45
C ASP A 18 -8.29 -3.06 -3.67
N ALA A 19 -7.82 -2.55 -4.82
CA ALA A 19 -7.92 -1.14 -5.16
C ALA A 19 -9.37 -0.68 -5.32
N THR A 20 -10.25 -1.55 -5.81
CA THR A 20 -11.67 -1.22 -6.05
C THR A 20 -12.39 -0.97 -4.72
N THR A 21 -12.21 -1.88 -3.78
CA THR A 21 -12.81 -1.83 -2.44
C THR A 21 -12.26 -0.63 -1.66
N PHE A 22 -10.95 -0.41 -1.70
CA PHE A 22 -10.32 0.73 -1.03
C PHE A 22 -10.84 2.08 -1.54
N ASN A 23 -10.98 2.23 -2.86
CA ASN A 23 -11.55 3.44 -3.46
C ASN A 23 -13.02 3.65 -3.06
N ALA A 24 -13.84 2.59 -3.08
CA ALA A 24 -15.23 2.69 -2.65
C ALA A 24 -15.37 3.16 -1.20
N ILE A 25 -14.51 2.68 -0.30
CA ILE A 25 -14.48 3.10 1.10
C ILE A 25 -14.10 4.59 1.20
N CYS A 26 -13.05 5.01 0.49
CA CYS A 26 -12.64 6.41 0.46
C CYS A 26 -13.74 7.32 -0.10
N ASP A 27 -14.44 6.89 -1.15
CA ASP A 27 -15.52 7.68 -1.78
C ASP A 27 -16.76 7.77 -0.89
N SER A 28 -17.06 6.73 -0.11
CA SER A 28 -18.18 6.73 0.84
C SER A 28 -17.97 7.66 2.04
N SER A 29 -16.73 8.04 2.36
CA SER A 29 -16.44 8.93 3.48
C SER A 29 -16.64 10.41 3.09
N PRO A 30 -17.49 11.17 3.82
CA PRO A 30 -17.70 12.59 3.57
C PRO A 30 -16.59 13.48 4.17
N HIS A 31 -15.59 12.90 4.84
CA HIS A 31 -14.51 13.64 5.48
C HIS A 31 -13.42 14.04 4.47
N LEU A 32 -12.76 15.18 4.74
CA LEU A 32 -11.61 15.63 3.95
C LEU A 32 -10.42 14.67 4.06
N TRP A 33 -10.21 14.09 5.26
CA TRP A 33 -9.16 13.12 5.55
C TRP A 33 -9.74 11.70 5.47
N LYS A 34 -9.59 11.07 4.31
CA LYS A 34 -10.22 9.78 3.99
C LYS A 34 -9.36 8.57 4.36
N TYR A 35 -8.05 8.72 4.28
CA TYR A 35 -7.09 7.66 4.54
C TYR A 35 -5.76 8.24 5.02
N THR A 36 -4.94 7.37 5.63
CA THR A 36 -3.54 7.64 5.96
C THR A 36 -2.67 6.84 5.00
N SER A 37 -1.68 7.48 4.37
CA SER A 37 -0.71 6.82 3.51
C SER A 37 0.68 6.82 4.15
N GLY A 38 1.40 5.71 4.01
CA GLY A 38 2.80 5.58 4.37
C GLY A 38 3.60 5.01 3.20
N VAL A 39 4.90 5.30 3.16
CA VAL A 39 5.84 4.73 2.18
C VAL A 39 6.96 4.04 2.95
N ILE A 40 7.20 2.78 2.64
CA ILE A 40 8.37 2.02 3.09
C ILE A 40 9.35 2.03 1.93
N ALA A 41 10.53 2.60 2.16
CA ALA A 41 11.58 2.68 1.15
C ALA A 41 12.81 1.91 1.64
N TRP A 42 13.46 1.22 0.71
CA TRP A 42 14.68 0.46 0.95
C TRP A 42 15.86 1.16 0.31
N SER A 43 17.05 0.93 0.87
CA SER A 43 18.28 1.40 0.23
C SER A 43 18.57 0.54 -0.99
N LYS A 44 19.33 1.08 -1.94
CA LYS A 44 19.70 0.33 -3.16
C LYS A 44 20.53 -0.94 -2.86
N GLU A 45 21.16 -0.99 -1.70
CA GLU A 45 21.99 -2.10 -1.23
C GLU A 45 21.17 -3.21 -0.54
N ASP A 46 19.97 -2.91 -0.05
CA ASP A 46 19.14 -3.88 0.67
C ASP A 46 18.52 -4.92 -0.26
N ASP A 47 18.25 -4.55 -1.53
CA ASP A 47 17.62 -5.36 -2.59
C ASP A 47 16.66 -6.44 -2.04
N PRO A 48 15.60 -6.02 -1.31
CA PRO A 48 14.76 -6.97 -0.60
C PRO A 48 13.98 -7.82 -1.59
N THR A 49 13.86 -9.11 -1.30
CA THR A 49 13.01 -10.00 -2.09
C THR A 49 11.54 -9.74 -1.82
N ASP A 50 10.66 -10.17 -2.74
CA ASP A 50 9.21 -10.08 -2.58
C ASP A 50 8.69 -10.68 -1.26
N GLU A 51 9.36 -11.74 -0.75
CA GLU A 51 9.01 -12.37 0.52
C GLU A 51 9.37 -11.49 1.71
N GLN A 52 10.54 -10.84 1.70
CA GLN A 52 10.95 -9.90 2.75
C GLN A 52 10.04 -8.66 2.77
N ILE A 53 9.65 -8.15 1.60
CA ILE A 53 8.70 -7.03 1.51
C ILE A 53 7.36 -7.42 2.13
N LYS A 54 6.86 -8.64 1.86
CA LYS A 54 5.62 -9.14 2.47
C LYS A 54 5.73 -9.31 3.98
N GLU A 55 6.87 -9.78 4.47
CA GLU A 55 7.12 -9.92 5.92
C GLU A 55 7.08 -8.54 6.59
N VAL A 56 7.80 -7.56 6.05
CA VAL A 56 7.79 -6.18 6.55
C VAL A 56 6.38 -5.58 6.51
N LEU A 57 5.61 -5.82 5.45
CA LEU A 57 4.21 -5.36 5.37
C LEU A 57 3.31 -6.04 6.40
N ASN A 58 3.53 -7.31 6.70
CA ASN A 58 2.77 -8.05 7.71
C ASN A 58 3.10 -7.53 9.12
N ASP A 59 4.37 -7.32 9.42
CA ASP A 59 4.82 -6.75 10.69
C ASP A 59 4.32 -5.32 10.87
N PHE A 60 4.36 -4.52 9.79
CA PHE A 60 3.77 -3.19 9.80
C PHE A 60 2.26 -3.23 10.05
N GLU A 61 1.52 -4.13 9.41
CA GLU A 61 0.07 -4.28 9.64
C GLU A 61 -0.23 -4.65 11.09
N GLN A 62 0.50 -5.63 11.65
CA GLN A 62 0.36 -6.04 13.04
C GLN A 62 0.67 -4.91 14.01
N HIS A 63 1.67 -4.07 13.70
CA HIS A 63 2.06 -2.96 14.55
C HIS A 63 1.08 -1.78 14.44
N ALA A 64 0.69 -1.40 13.23
CA ALA A 64 -0.17 -0.25 12.96
C ALA A 64 -1.63 -0.50 13.38
N PHE A 65 -2.10 -1.74 13.30
CA PHE A 65 -3.48 -2.13 13.59
C PHE A 65 -3.57 -3.10 14.78
N ALA A 66 -2.60 -3.03 15.71
CA ALA A 66 -2.58 -3.87 16.91
C ALA A 66 -3.92 -3.76 17.68
N GLY A 67 -4.63 -4.89 17.81
CA GLY A 67 -5.91 -4.96 18.52
C GLY A 67 -7.15 -4.61 17.67
N LEU A 68 -7.01 -4.38 16.37
CA LEU A 68 -8.12 -4.22 15.43
C LEU A 68 -8.36 -5.51 14.66
N GLU A 69 -9.63 -5.88 14.49
CA GLU A 69 -10.02 -6.99 13.63
C GLU A 69 -9.93 -6.59 12.16
N GLN A 70 -9.75 -7.55 11.27
CA GLN A 70 -9.59 -7.29 9.83
C GLN A 70 -10.85 -6.68 9.16
N SER A 71 -11.99 -6.69 9.84
CA SER A 71 -13.20 -5.98 9.43
C SER A 71 -13.20 -4.49 9.80
N GLN A 72 -12.29 -4.05 10.68
CA GLN A 72 -12.22 -2.70 11.22
C GLN A 72 -11.21 -1.81 10.49
N TYR A 73 -10.36 -2.38 9.65
CA TYR A 73 -9.39 -1.64 8.84
C TYR A 73 -9.28 -2.23 7.43
N HIS A 74 -8.90 -1.39 6.48
CA HIS A 74 -8.52 -1.82 5.14
C HIS A 74 -7.11 -1.33 4.85
N LEU A 75 -6.19 -2.27 4.61
CA LEU A 75 -4.84 -2.00 4.16
C LEU A 75 -4.75 -2.23 2.65
N PHE A 76 -4.28 -1.23 1.92
CA PHE A 76 -3.96 -1.33 0.50
C PHE A 76 -2.47 -1.01 0.33
N ALA A 77 -1.69 -2.00 -0.09
CA ALA A 77 -0.25 -1.89 -0.26
C ALA A 77 0.15 -2.15 -1.71
N VAL A 78 0.97 -1.27 -2.25
CA VAL A 78 1.50 -1.36 -3.61
C VAL A 78 3.02 -1.23 -3.61
N LEU A 79 3.67 -1.98 -4.50
CA LEU A 79 5.09 -1.86 -4.78
C LEU A 79 5.28 -1.00 -6.03
N HIS A 80 6.10 0.02 -5.91
CA HIS A 80 6.59 0.80 -7.05
C HIS A 80 7.95 0.23 -7.47
N THR A 81 8.09 -0.12 -8.75
CA THR A 81 9.33 -0.66 -9.36
C THR A 81 9.99 0.33 -10.30
#